data_AF-A0A067PEJ3-F1
#
_entry.id   AF-A0A067PEJ3-F1
#
_cell.length_a   1.000
_cell.length_b   1.000
_cell.length_c   1.000
_cell.angle_alpha   90.00
_cell.angle_beta   90.00
_cell.angle_gamma   90.00
#
_symmetry.space_group_name_H-M   'P 1'
#
loop_
_entity.id
_entity.type
_entity.pdbx_description
1 polymer ?
#
loop_
_entity_poly.entity_id
_entity_poly.type
_entity_poly.pdbx_seq_one_letter_code
_entity_poly.pdbx_strand_id
1 'polypeptide(L)'
;MIISLTRCLAFVSLWCAVAASNIPSRTVTERGEPQFVQAHPNGKFAVNGKELEFVGTNAYWLPTLNTEADIEHAFKNFSSRGIRVVRTWFFNDVDTIPKNSNWLQLIEKGGKTTLNTGPNGLKKLDLVVTWAEKTGVYLIPSLTNNWNPLPPNGSPSRR
;
A
#
# COMPACT_ATOMS: atom_id res chain seq x y z
N MET A 1 79.93 -40.10 1.41
CA MET A 1 80.35 -39.04 0.47
C MET A 1 79.17 -38.09 0.29
N ILE A 2 79.32 -36.83 0.77
CA ILE A 2 78.55 -35.61 0.44
C ILE A 2 77.08 -35.56 0.96
N ILE A 3 76.80 -35.02 2.16
CA ILE A 3 76.44 -33.62 2.55
C ILE A 3 75.15 -33.08 1.90
N SER A 4 74.12 -32.77 2.70
CA SER A 4 73.39 -31.47 2.64
C SER A 4 72.41 -31.30 3.82
N LEU A 5 72.60 -30.21 4.56
CA LEU A 5 71.72 -29.65 5.61
C LEU A 5 70.48 -29.00 4.96
N THR A 6 69.30 -29.09 5.58
CA THR A 6 68.43 -27.90 5.77
C THR A 6 67.46 -28.07 6.93
N ARG A 7 67.47 -27.09 7.84
CA ARG A 7 66.53 -26.87 8.94
C ARG A 7 65.16 -26.43 8.40
N CYS A 8 64.04 -26.74 9.08
CA CYS A 8 63.00 -25.74 9.30
C CYS A 8 61.93 -26.16 10.33
N LEU A 9 61.82 -25.28 11.34
CA LEU A 9 60.72 -24.90 12.23
C LEU A 9 59.49 -25.82 12.44
N ALA A 10 59.21 -26.00 13.73
CA ALA A 10 57.93 -26.42 14.29
C ALA A 10 56.77 -25.46 13.94
N PHE A 11 55.60 -26.03 13.67
CA PHE A 11 54.32 -25.36 13.87
C PHE A 11 53.38 -26.32 14.62
N VAL A 12 53.07 -25.96 15.86
CA VAL A 12 52.05 -26.61 16.69
C VAL A 12 50.69 -26.15 16.17
N SER A 13 49.92 -27.04 15.54
CA SER A 13 48.53 -26.75 15.18
C SER A 13 47.62 -27.01 16.37
N LEU A 14 47.24 -25.94 17.06
CA LEU A 14 46.18 -25.95 18.09
C LEU A 14 44.82 -26.03 17.37
N TRP A 15 44.20 -27.20 17.38
CA TRP A 15 42.81 -27.38 16.94
C TRP A 15 41.87 -26.90 18.05
N CYS A 16 41.33 -25.68 17.91
CA CYS A 16 40.13 -25.28 18.64
C CYS A 16 38.90 -25.68 17.81
N ALA A 17 38.25 -26.78 18.18
CA ALA A 17 36.94 -27.11 17.65
C ALA A 17 35.90 -26.12 18.20
N VAL A 18 35.48 -25.15 17.39
CA VAL A 18 34.33 -24.30 17.71
C VAL A 18 33.08 -25.13 17.45
N ALA A 19 32.44 -25.61 18.51
CA ALA A 19 31.10 -26.18 18.42
C ALA A 19 30.13 -25.02 18.11
N ALA A 20 29.77 -24.85 16.84
CA ALA A 20 28.67 -23.98 16.46
C ALA A 20 27.37 -24.59 17.00
N SER A 21 26.79 -23.97 18.03
CA SER A 21 25.44 -24.29 18.46
C SER A 21 24.47 -23.82 17.38
N ASN A 22 23.97 -24.76 16.59
CA ASN A 22 22.80 -24.53 15.74
C ASN A 22 21.58 -24.36 16.65
N ILE A 23 21.40 -23.17 17.24
CA ILE A 23 20.10 -22.79 17.78
C ILE A 23 19.23 -22.58 16.55
N PRO A 24 18.21 -23.43 16.28
CA PRO A 24 17.29 -23.14 15.20
C PRO A 24 16.65 -21.78 15.51
N SER A 25 16.97 -20.77 14.71
CA SER A 25 16.20 -19.54 14.71
C SER A 25 14.79 -19.95 14.33
N ARG A 26 13.87 -19.91 15.30
CA ARG A 26 12.46 -20.21 15.09
C ARG A 26 11.98 -19.23 14.02
N THR A 27 11.90 -19.68 12.78
CA THR A 27 11.15 -18.97 11.75
C THR A 27 9.69 -19.10 12.17
N VAL A 28 9.23 -18.16 12.99
CA VAL A 28 7.81 -17.90 13.14
C VAL A 28 7.41 -17.29 11.80
N THR A 29 7.09 -18.15 10.82
CA THR A 29 6.09 -17.79 9.83
C THR A 29 4.78 -17.68 10.58
N GLU A 30 4.58 -16.55 11.27
CA GLU A 30 3.24 -16.04 11.49
C GLU A 30 2.73 -15.67 10.10
N ARG A 31 2.20 -16.66 9.40
CA ARG A 31 1.17 -16.40 8.42
C ARG A 31 -0.15 -16.31 9.20
N GLY A 32 -0.17 -15.40 10.18
CA GLY A 32 -1.42 -14.93 10.75
C GLY A 32 -2.18 -14.20 9.66
N GLU A 33 -3.50 -14.20 9.74
CA GLU A 33 -4.34 -13.34 8.92
C GLU A 33 -3.75 -11.93 8.87
N PRO A 34 -3.68 -11.27 7.69
CA PRO A 34 -3.13 -9.93 7.59
C PRO A 34 -3.82 -9.05 8.62
N GLN A 35 -3.04 -8.53 9.57
CA GLN A 35 -3.58 -7.74 10.64
C GLN A 35 -3.94 -6.36 10.10
N PHE A 36 -5.04 -5.79 10.60
CA PHE A 36 -5.38 -4.40 10.33
C PHE A 36 -4.31 -3.46 10.91
N VAL A 37 -4.20 -2.26 10.32
CA VAL A 37 -3.37 -1.19 10.87
C VAL A 37 -3.93 -0.78 12.23
N GLN A 38 -3.05 -0.65 13.22
CA GLN A 38 -3.38 -0.27 14.59
C GLN A 38 -2.66 1.02 14.95
N ALA A 39 -3.30 1.86 15.76
CA ALA A 39 -2.66 2.99 16.42
C ALA A 39 -2.27 2.58 17.84
N HIS A 40 -0.99 2.73 18.19
CA HIS A 40 -0.49 2.43 19.52
C HIS A 40 -0.55 3.66 20.44
N PRO A 41 -0.64 3.48 21.77
CA PRO A 41 -0.67 4.60 22.73
C PRO A 41 0.55 5.53 22.66
N ASN A 42 1.67 5.05 22.12
CA ASN A 42 2.89 5.85 21.91
C ASN A 42 2.83 6.73 20.65
N GLY A 43 1.68 6.84 19.99
CA GLY A 43 1.46 7.69 18.82
C GLY A 43 1.96 7.10 17.50
N LYS A 44 2.42 5.85 17.48
CA LYS A 44 2.92 5.16 16.28
C LYS A 44 1.85 4.25 15.69
N PHE A 45 1.93 4.01 14.38
CA PHE A 45 1.12 3.00 13.71
C PHE A 45 1.87 1.67 13.67
N ALA A 46 1.14 0.56 13.68
CA ALA A 46 1.71 -0.77 13.53
C ALA A 46 0.81 -1.66 12.67
N VAL A 47 1.42 -2.64 12.01
CA VAL A 47 0.73 -3.66 11.21
C VAL A 47 1.57 -4.93 11.21
N ASN A 48 0.92 -6.10 11.36
CA ASN A 48 1.60 -7.40 11.47
C ASN A 48 2.70 -7.43 12.54
N GLY A 49 2.41 -6.88 13.73
CA GLY A 49 3.34 -6.81 14.86
C GLY A 49 4.56 -5.90 14.66
N LYS A 50 4.66 -5.14 13.57
CA LYS A 50 5.77 -4.22 13.27
C LYS A 50 5.27 -2.79 13.19
N GLU A 51 6.11 -1.84 13.59
CA GLU A 51 5.84 -0.42 13.38
C GLU A 51 5.69 -0.11 11.88
N LEU A 52 4.66 0.68 11.54
CA LEU A 52 4.39 1.17 10.19
C LEU A 52 4.89 2.60 10.09
N GLU A 53 6.17 2.75 9.77
CA GLU A 53 6.72 4.02 9.27
C GLU A 53 6.40 4.15 7.78
N PHE A 54 5.92 5.32 7.35
CA PHE A 54 5.49 5.50 5.96
C PHE A 54 5.72 6.90 5.40
N VAL A 55 6.01 6.93 4.09
CA VAL A 55 5.75 8.09 3.24
C VAL A 55 4.38 7.92 2.62
N GLY A 56 3.59 9.00 2.64
CA GLY A 56 2.24 8.99 2.08
C GLY A 56 2.03 10.04 0.99
N THR A 57 0.93 9.91 0.24
CA THR A 57 0.50 10.90 -0.75
C THR A 57 -1.03 11.01 -0.82
N ASN A 58 -1.53 12.04 -1.50
CA ASN A 58 -2.93 12.17 -1.87
C ASN A 58 -3.07 11.86 -3.37
N ALA A 59 -3.88 10.88 -3.72
CA ALA A 59 -4.18 10.48 -5.09
C ALA A 59 -5.69 10.37 -5.26
N TYR A 60 -6.33 11.51 -5.18
CA TYR A 60 -7.77 11.63 -5.10
C TYR A 60 -8.51 11.10 -6.34
N TRP A 61 -7.82 11.10 -7.48
CA TRP A 61 -8.32 10.81 -8.82
C TRP A 61 -8.31 9.32 -9.15
N LEU A 62 -7.78 8.46 -8.27
CA LEU A 62 -7.71 7.01 -8.52
C LEU A 62 -9.07 6.39 -8.94
N PRO A 63 -10.20 6.68 -8.27
CA PRO A 63 -11.48 6.10 -8.66
C PRO A 63 -12.08 6.75 -9.93
N THR A 64 -11.54 7.88 -10.40
CA THR A 64 -11.99 8.52 -11.64
C THR A 64 -11.26 8.00 -12.87
N LEU A 65 -10.24 7.15 -12.69
CA LEU A 65 -9.56 6.49 -13.80
C LEU A 65 -10.49 5.54 -14.55
N ASN A 66 -10.32 5.49 -15.88
CA ASN A 66 -11.20 4.73 -16.76
C ASN A 66 -10.79 3.26 -16.88
N THR A 67 -9.48 2.96 -16.81
CA THR A 67 -8.97 1.61 -17.04
C THR A 67 -8.32 1.03 -15.78
N GLU A 68 -8.34 -0.31 -15.66
CA GLU A 68 -7.60 -1.00 -14.61
C GLU A 68 -6.08 -0.82 -14.78
N ALA A 69 -5.58 -0.77 -16.02
CA ALA A 69 -4.17 -0.58 -16.32
C ALA A 69 -3.62 0.75 -15.75
N ASP A 70 -4.40 1.83 -15.80
CA ASP A 70 -4.00 3.11 -15.21
C ASP A 70 -3.93 3.03 -13.67
N ILE A 71 -4.89 2.32 -13.05
CA ILE A 71 -4.92 2.10 -11.60
C ILE A 71 -3.71 1.26 -11.18
N GLU A 72 -3.48 0.14 -11.87
CA GLU A 72 -2.31 -0.72 -11.69
C GLU A 72 -1.02 0.08 -11.79
N HIS A 73 -0.86 0.87 -12.85
CA HIS A 73 0.33 1.66 -13.09
C HIS A 73 0.58 2.67 -11.97
N ALA A 74 -0.46 3.35 -11.49
CA ALA A 74 -0.36 4.27 -10.36
C ALA A 74 0.11 3.55 -9.08
N PHE A 75 -0.49 2.41 -8.73
CA PHE A 75 -0.10 1.65 -7.53
C PHE A 75 1.30 1.06 -7.60
N LYS A 76 1.70 0.53 -8.77
CA LYS A 76 3.09 0.11 -9.01
C LYS A 76 4.08 1.26 -8.82
N ASN A 77 3.71 2.45 -9.28
CA ASN A 77 4.51 3.67 -9.13
C ASN A 77 4.61 4.18 -7.69
N PHE A 78 3.56 4.03 -6.89
CA PHE A 78 3.61 4.36 -5.46
C PHE A 78 4.55 3.42 -4.74
N SER A 79 4.36 2.11 -4.93
CA SER A 79 5.15 1.06 -4.29
C SER A 79 6.64 1.17 -4.65
N SER A 80 6.98 1.36 -5.94
CA SER A 80 8.37 1.49 -6.40
C SER A 80 9.10 2.72 -5.85
N ARG A 81 8.36 3.76 -5.44
CA ARG A 81 8.89 4.98 -4.82
C ARG A 81 8.87 4.95 -3.29
N GLY A 82 8.47 3.82 -2.67
CA GLY A 82 8.35 3.70 -1.22
C GLY A 82 7.17 4.43 -0.61
N ILE A 83 6.18 4.86 -1.41
CA ILE A 83 4.92 5.40 -0.89
C ILE A 83 4.06 4.23 -0.42
N ARG A 84 3.75 4.21 0.88
CA ARG A 84 3.04 3.09 1.55
C ARG A 84 1.63 3.42 1.97
N VAL A 85 1.26 4.71 2.04
CA VAL A 85 -0.09 5.15 2.42
C VAL A 85 -0.62 6.15 1.40
N VAL A 86 -1.81 5.89 0.86
CA VAL A 86 -2.46 6.76 -0.12
C VAL A 86 -3.82 7.20 0.39
N ARG A 87 -4.03 8.50 0.49
CA ARG A 87 -5.35 9.07 0.70
C ARG A 87 -6.06 9.25 -0.64
N THR A 88 -7.28 8.75 -0.75
CA THR A 88 -8.09 8.85 -1.97
C THR A 88 -9.58 9.01 -1.66
N TRP A 89 -10.36 9.41 -2.65
CA TRP A 89 -11.81 9.59 -2.49
C TRP A 89 -12.54 8.26 -2.64
N PHE A 90 -13.42 7.99 -1.71
CA PHE A 90 -14.39 6.89 -1.76
C PHE A 90 -15.81 7.44 -1.97
N PHE A 91 -15.88 8.64 -2.53
CA PHE A 91 -17.11 9.31 -2.95
C PHE A 91 -16.94 9.85 -4.37
N ASN A 92 -18.06 9.95 -5.07
CA ASN A 92 -18.22 10.67 -6.32
C ASN A 92 -19.73 10.87 -6.50
N ASP A 93 -20.25 11.82 -5.73
CA ASP A 93 -21.67 12.12 -5.65
C ASP A 93 -22.11 12.95 -6.87
N VAL A 94 -23.25 12.61 -7.45
CA VAL A 94 -23.85 13.32 -8.58
C VAL A 94 -25.33 13.61 -8.29
N ASP A 95 -25.87 14.66 -8.87
CA ASP A 95 -27.32 14.95 -8.85
C ASP A 95 -28.04 14.43 -10.11
N THR A 96 -27.26 14.07 -11.13
CA THR A 96 -27.72 13.51 -12.41
C THR A 96 -26.71 12.46 -12.88
N ILE A 97 -27.18 11.31 -13.37
CA ILE A 97 -26.30 10.24 -13.84
C ILE A 97 -25.51 10.71 -15.08
N PRO A 98 -24.17 10.71 -15.06
CA PRO A 98 -23.36 11.12 -16.20
C PRO A 98 -23.32 10.02 -17.27
N LYS A 99 -23.28 10.42 -18.55
CA LYS A 99 -23.27 9.48 -19.70
C LYS A 99 -21.97 8.68 -19.82
N ASN A 100 -20.82 9.34 -19.66
CA ASN A 100 -19.48 8.78 -19.93
C ASN A 100 -18.51 9.08 -18.77
N SER A 101 -18.93 8.92 -17.52
CA SER A 101 -18.08 9.12 -16.35
C SER A 101 -18.37 8.07 -15.27
N ASN A 102 -17.38 7.84 -14.43
CA ASN A 102 -17.59 7.13 -13.18
C ASN A 102 -18.42 8.01 -12.22
N TRP A 103 -19.26 7.38 -11.40
CA TRP A 103 -20.03 8.00 -10.32
C TRP A 103 -20.35 6.92 -9.28
N LEU A 104 -20.40 7.28 -7.99
CA LEU A 104 -20.60 6.31 -6.92
C LEU A 104 -22.00 6.40 -6.30
N GLN A 105 -22.55 7.60 -6.18
CA GLN A 105 -23.84 7.82 -5.56
C GLN A 105 -24.61 8.92 -6.29
N LEU A 106 -25.88 8.68 -6.59
CA LEU A 106 -26.83 9.68 -7.07
C LEU A 106 -27.57 10.22 -5.85
N ILE A 107 -27.63 11.54 -5.70
CA ILE A 107 -28.39 12.25 -4.67
C ILE A 107 -29.48 13.04 -5.38
N GLU A 108 -30.70 12.50 -5.38
CA GLU A 108 -31.85 13.12 -6.05
C GLU A 108 -32.40 14.30 -5.23
N LYS A 109 -33.14 15.19 -5.90
CA LYS A 109 -33.94 16.21 -5.21
C LYS A 109 -34.87 15.53 -4.20
N GLY A 110 -34.85 16.01 -2.96
CA GLY A 110 -35.58 15.39 -1.85
C GLY A 110 -34.76 14.40 -1.02
N GLY A 111 -33.46 14.21 -1.31
CA GLY A 111 -32.53 13.48 -0.46
C GLY A 111 -32.53 11.96 -0.65
N LYS A 112 -33.26 11.44 -1.63
CA LYS A 112 -33.18 10.02 -2.01
C LYS A 112 -31.82 9.73 -2.62
N THR A 113 -31.14 8.71 -2.10
CA THR A 113 -29.83 8.29 -2.58
C THR A 113 -29.90 6.94 -3.30
N THR A 114 -29.08 6.78 -4.34
CA THR A 114 -28.91 5.51 -5.06
C THR A 114 -27.42 5.25 -5.28
N LEU A 115 -26.93 4.09 -4.85
CA LEU A 115 -25.54 3.69 -5.07
C LEU A 115 -25.35 3.02 -6.43
N ASN A 116 -24.27 3.36 -7.12
CA ASN A 116 -23.85 2.68 -8.34
C ASN A 116 -22.95 1.47 -7.99
N THR A 117 -23.53 0.28 -7.96
CA THR A 117 -22.78 -0.98 -7.79
C THR A 117 -22.26 -1.55 -9.12
N GLY A 118 -22.42 -0.81 -10.22
CA GLY A 118 -22.05 -1.22 -11.57
C GLY A 118 -20.56 -1.04 -11.92
N PRO A 119 -20.16 -1.39 -13.16
CA PRO A 119 -18.77 -1.35 -13.63
C PRO A 119 -18.10 0.04 -13.61
N ASN A 120 -18.89 1.12 -13.71
CA ASN A 120 -18.43 2.51 -13.61
C ASN A 120 -18.73 3.13 -12.23
N GLY A 121 -19.04 2.31 -11.24
CA GLY A 121 -19.31 2.72 -9.85
C GLY A 121 -18.37 2.01 -8.88
N LEU A 122 -18.95 1.39 -7.85
CA LEU A 122 -18.19 0.72 -6.78
C LEU A 122 -17.24 -0.37 -7.29
N LYS A 123 -17.54 -1.04 -8.41
CA LYS A 123 -16.58 -2.00 -9.00
C LYS A 123 -15.25 -1.36 -9.41
N LYS A 124 -15.24 -0.07 -9.75
CA LYS A 124 -13.98 0.67 -9.99
C LYS A 124 -13.23 0.90 -8.69
N LEU A 125 -13.95 1.18 -7.61
CA LEU A 125 -13.38 1.33 -6.28
C LEU A 125 -12.80 0.00 -5.75
N ASP A 126 -13.46 -1.14 -6.06
CA ASP A 126 -12.95 -2.47 -5.76
C ASP A 126 -11.57 -2.72 -6.41
N LEU A 127 -11.36 -2.23 -7.65
CA LEU A 127 -10.05 -2.30 -8.31
C LEU A 127 -8.99 -1.45 -7.58
N VAL A 128 -9.36 -0.29 -7.05
CA VAL A 128 -8.45 0.54 -6.24
C VAL A 128 -8.00 -0.21 -4.99
N VAL A 129 -8.93 -0.85 -4.27
CA VAL A 129 -8.61 -1.67 -3.09
C VAL A 129 -7.76 -2.87 -3.48
N THR A 130 -8.14 -3.59 -4.54
CA THR A 130 -7.42 -4.77 -5.05
C THR A 130 -5.97 -4.45 -5.38
N TRP A 131 -5.70 -3.33 -6.06
CA TRP A 131 -4.34 -2.94 -6.42
C TRP A 131 -3.55 -2.36 -5.25
N ALA A 132 -4.21 -1.71 -4.29
CA ALA A 132 -3.58 -1.32 -3.04
C ALA A 132 -3.06 -2.55 -2.28
N GLU A 133 -3.89 -3.58 -2.14
CA GLU A 133 -3.52 -4.86 -1.52
C GLU A 133 -2.35 -5.53 -2.25
N LYS A 134 -2.46 -5.70 -3.58
CA LYS A 134 -1.42 -6.33 -4.42
C LYS A 134 -0.05 -5.63 -4.34
N THR A 135 -0.04 -4.31 -4.09
CA THR A 135 1.19 -3.50 -4.07
C THR A 135 1.67 -3.13 -2.67
N GLY A 136 0.99 -3.61 -1.63
CA GLY A 136 1.34 -3.35 -0.23
C GLY A 136 1.14 -1.90 0.20
N VAL A 137 0.19 -1.21 -0.44
CA VAL A 137 -0.20 0.18 -0.14
C VAL A 137 -1.46 0.18 0.72
N TYR A 138 -1.45 0.97 1.80
CA TYR A 138 -2.62 1.18 2.66
C TYR A 138 -3.42 2.40 2.19
N LEU A 139 -4.73 2.37 2.38
CA LEU A 139 -5.63 3.43 1.94
C LEU A 139 -6.17 4.23 3.13
N ILE A 140 -6.26 5.55 2.95
CA ILE A 140 -7.09 6.42 3.78
C ILE A 140 -8.31 6.84 2.93
N PRO A 141 -9.46 6.17 3.09
CA PRO A 141 -10.67 6.49 2.32
C PRO A 141 -11.35 7.73 2.90
N SER A 142 -11.60 8.74 2.07
CA SER A 142 -12.50 9.85 2.44
C SER A 142 -13.88 9.57 1.87
N LEU A 143 -14.91 9.62 2.72
CA LEU A 143 -16.27 9.18 2.37
C LEU A 143 -17.22 10.28 1.90
N THR A 144 -16.84 11.54 2.09
CA THR A 144 -17.59 12.69 1.57
C THR A 144 -16.66 13.91 1.44
N ASN A 145 -17.16 14.98 0.85
CA ASN A 145 -16.45 16.25 0.71
C ASN A 145 -17.22 17.37 1.38
N ASN A 146 -16.53 18.21 2.15
CA ASN A 146 -17.09 19.46 2.63
C ASN A 146 -17.31 20.47 1.49
N TRP A 147 -16.51 20.36 0.44
CA TRP A 147 -16.43 21.37 -0.61
C TRP A 147 -17.23 20.99 -1.85
N ASN A 148 -17.89 21.98 -2.47
CA ASN A 148 -18.56 21.78 -3.75
C ASN A 148 -17.53 21.31 -4.82
N PRO A 149 -17.79 20.19 -5.53
CA PRO A 149 -16.95 19.73 -6.63
C PRO A 149 -17.08 20.59 -7.90
N LEU A 150 -18.17 21.36 -8.05
CA LEU A 150 -18.36 22.29 -9.14
C LEU A 150 -17.82 23.67 -8.75
N PRO A 151 -16.75 24.18 -9.38
CA PRO A 151 -16.35 25.55 -9.14
C PRO A 151 -17.41 26.52 -9.73
N PRO A 152 -17.51 27.75 -9.21
CA PRO A 152 -18.54 28.71 -9.60
C PRO A 152 -18.59 29.06 -11.10
N ASN A 153 -17.55 28.70 -11.86
CA ASN A 153 -17.33 29.13 -13.24
C ASN A 153 -17.18 27.97 -14.25
N GLY A 154 -17.54 26.73 -13.89
CA GLY A 154 -17.48 25.59 -14.81
C GLY A 154 -16.07 25.17 -15.25
N SER A 155 -15.01 25.72 -14.63
CA SER A 155 -13.67 25.18 -14.79
C SER A 155 -13.60 23.75 -14.21
N PRO A 156 -12.68 22.89 -14.65
CA PRO A 156 -12.39 21.68 -13.89
C PRO A 156 -12.01 22.10 -12.48
N SER A 157 -12.55 21.41 -11.46
CA SER A 157 -12.09 21.57 -10.08
C SER A 157 -10.57 21.39 -10.07
N ARG A 158 -9.83 22.50 -9.98
CA ARG A 158 -8.38 22.48 -9.77
C ARG A 158 -8.17 22.17 -8.30
N ARG A 159 -8.16 20.89 -7.97
CA ARG A 159 -7.66 20.38 -6.69
C ARG A 159 -6.62 19.34 -6.97
#